data_AF-Q0G161-F1
#
_entry.id   AF-Q0G161-F1
#
_cell.length_a   1.000
_cell.length_b   1.000
_cell.length_c   1.000
_cell.angle_alpha   90.00
_cell.angle_beta   90.00
_cell.angle_gamma   90.00
#
_symmetry.space_group_name_H-M   'P 1'
#
loop_
_entity.id
_entity.type
_entity.pdbx_description
1 polymer ?
#
loop_
_entity_poly.entity_id
_entity_poly.type
_entity_poly.pdbx_seq_one_letter_code
_entity_poly.pdbx_strand_id
1 'polypeptide(L)'
;MTSINTNVAAMTALQTLQSTNSMMDDTQNRISTGYRVGQASDNAAYWSIATTMRSDVKAMSSVADSLGIGASTVDTAYEALSASKDVLDEIKAKLTTATQDGVDRTKVQDEITQLQNQLKSIASSASFSGQNWLSIDSSAASYTSSKDMISSFSRSAGGSLSVGSIRVDTSSFALFDASGTKSGIIDSGKVNMTAVTLGAGTSAAGTAGPPATSGTYTPAAPTAAFTLDSDDMISFTLAVDGGTAQKVLITKGIIDDALGTTDGVVSSANYAKVFAKAVDFANVTGVSVNATTGVVTSNSTGTTSTVAFAAGSSDSIGVSEMDITKSTVKTVDIKAYINIVDSAISKVTAAASTLGSVKNRIDIQTSFVNNLMDTFEKGIGTLVDADMTEESTKLKALQTQQQLGVQALSIANNSTQTLLQLFR
;
A
#
# COMPACT_ATOMS: atom_id res chain seq x y z
N MET A 1 83.99 25.67 26.15
CA MET A 1 84.74 24.77 25.26
C MET A 1 84.10 24.82 23.87
N THR A 2 84.62 25.67 23.00
CA THR A 2 84.20 25.77 21.60
C THR A 2 85.00 24.75 20.78
N SER A 3 84.37 23.66 20.35
CA SER A 3 84.96 22.70 19.40
C SER A 3 84.81 23.26 17.98
N ILE A 4 85.90 23.32 17.21
CA ILE A 4 85.87 23.73 15.79
C ILE A 4 85.22 22.66 14.91
N ASN A 5 85.30 21.39 15.33
CA ASN A 5 84.82 20.24 14.54
C ASN A 5 83.35 19.88 14.81
N THR A 6 82.72 20.48 15.81
CA THR A 6 81.33 20.14 16.19
C THR A 6 80.57 21.40 16.56
N ASN A 7 79.70 21.86 15.66
CA ASN A 7 78.87 23.03 15.88
C ASN A 7 77.54 22.64 16.54
N VAL A 8 77.53 22.63 17.87
CA VAL A 8 76.34 22.28 18.68
C VAL A 8 75.18 23.24 18.43
N ALA A 9 75.46 24.53 18.19
CA ALA A 9 74.42 25.52 17.89
C ALA A 9 73.73 25.24 16.54
N ALA A 10 74.49 24.84 15.52
CA ALA A 10 73.95 24.46 14.22
C ALA A 10 73.15 23.15 14.28
N MET A 11 73.56 22.17 15.10
CA MET A 11 72.78 20.93 15.29
C MET A 11 71.43 21.18 15.97
N THR A 12 71.39 22.02 17.00
CA THR A 12 70.13 22.39 17.66
C THR A 12 69.21 23.19 16.73
N ALA A 13 69.78 24.11 15.94
CA ALA A 13 69.04 24.85 14.91
C ALA A 13 68.49 23.91 13.82
N LEU A 14 69.27 22.92 13.39
CA LEU A 14 68.84 21.92 12.41
C LEU A 14 67.72 21.03 12.95
N GLN A 15 67.82 20.57 14.20
CA GLN A 15 66.77 19.76 14.83
C GLN A 15 65.46 20.56 14.97
N THR A 16 65.56 21.86 15.29
CA THR A 16 64.42 22.77 15.33
C THR A 16 63.80 22.95 13.94
N LEU A 17 64.63 23.16 12.91
CA LEU A 17 64.19 23.30 11.52
C LEU A 17 63.51 22.01 10.99
N GLN A 18 64.05 20.84 11.31
CA GLN A 18 63.46 19.55 10.96
C GLN A 18 62.09 19.35 11.64
N SER A 19 61.97 19.77 12.91
CA SER A 19 60.69 19.78 13.63
C SER A 19 59.68 20.74 13.00
N THR A 20 60.10 21.96 12.65
CA THR A 20 59.24 22.93 11.94
C THR A 20 58.78 22.41 10.57
N ASN A 21 59.67 21.77 9.81
CA ASN A 21 59.32 21.18 8.51
C ASN A 21 58.29 20.04 8.68
N SER A 22 58.49 19.14 9.66
CA SER A 22 57.54 18.08 9.95
C SER A 22 56.16 18.64 10.33
N MET A 23 56.12 19.66 11.19
CA MET A 23 54.85 20.32 11.56
C MET A 23 54.20 21.03 10.36
N MET A 24 54.99 21.58 9.45
CA MET A 24 54.50 22.23 8.24
C MET A 24 53.90 21.23 7.26
N ASP A 25 54.49 20.05 7.11
CA ASP A 25 53.96 18.96 6.29
C ASP A 25 52.65 18.42 6.87
N ASP A 26 52.57 18.25 8.19
CA ASP A 26 51.33 17.82 8.87
C ASP A 26 50.19 18.83 8.69
N THR A 27 50.45 20.13 8.90
CA THR A 27 49.44 21.17 8.69
C THR A 27 49.05 21.29 7.21
N GLN A 28 49.98 21.11 6.26
CA GLN A 28 49.65 21.04 4.83
C GLN A 28 48.74 19.85 4.52
N ASN A 29 49.02 18.68 5.09
CA ASN A 29 48.19 17.49 4.91
C ASN A 29 46.78 17.71 5.49
N ARG A 30 46.65 18.35 6.66
CA ARG A 30 45.35 18.69 7.25
C ARG A 30 44.57 19.70 6.43
N ILE A 31 45.23 20.74 5.90
CA ILE A 31 44.59 21.71 4.99
C ILE A 31 44.16 21.03 3.69
N SER A 32 44.99 20.15 3.13
CA SER A 32 44.71 19.46 1.87
C SER A 32 43.57 18.45 1.99
N THR A 33 43.47 17.76 3.13
CA THR A 33 42.44 16.72 3.36
C THR A 33 41.18 17.27 4.03
N GLY A 34 41.25 18.44 4.65
CA GLY A 34 40.17 19.00 5.48
C GLY A 34 40.00 18.30 6.84
N TYR A 35 40.76 17.24 7.12
CA TYR A 35 40.61 16.43 8.33
C TYR A 35 41.75 16.68 9.32
N ARG A 36 41.39 16.86 10.58
CA ARG A 36 42.30 16.86 11.73
C ARG A 36 42.78 15.44 12.06
N VAL A 37 41.92 14.44 11.83
CA VAL A 37 42.19 13.01 12.06
C VAL A 37 41.88 12.21 10.79
N GLY A 38 42.81 12.16 9.85
CA GLY A 38 42.59 11.48 8.57
C GLY A 38 42.84 9.98 8.63
N GLN A 39 43.81 9.56 9.47
CA GLN A 39 44.26 8.18 9.57
C GLN A 39 44.22 7.68 11.02
N ALA A 40 44.23 6.36 11.21
CA ALA A 40 44.22 5.74 12.53
C ALA A 40 45.47 6.10 13.37
N SER A 41 46.58 6.45 12.71
CA SER A 41 47.81 6.94 13.36
C SER A 41 47.63 8.29 14.06
N ASP A 42 46.73 9.14 13.57
CA ASP A 42 46.55 10.49 14.10
C ASP A 42 45.79 10.46 15.43
N ASN A 43 44.72 9.65 15.48
CA ASN A 43 44.01 9.30 16.70
C ASN A 43 43.10 8.09 16.47
N ALA A 44 43.52 6.92 16.94
CA ALA A 44 42.80 5.67 16.72
C ALA A 44 41.36 5.68 17.26
N ALA A 45 41.11 6.31 18.41
CA ALA A 45 39.79 6.31 19.04
C ALA A 45 38.79 7.16 18.24
N TYR A 46 39.13 8.41 17.92
CA TYR A 46 38.26 9.28 17.12
C TYR A 46 38.08 8.76 15.69
N TRP A 47 39.15 8.23 15.09
CA TRP A 47 39.08 7.65 13.76
C TRP A 47 38.15 6.43 13.69
N SER A 48 38.19 5.53 14.67
CA SER A 48 37.32 4.35 14.72
C SER A 48 35.84 4.71 14.91
N ILE A 49 35.54 5.67 15.79
CA ILE A 49 34.17 6.14 16.04
C ILE A 49 33.63 6.80 14.77
N ALA A 50 34.38 7.74 14.19
CA ALA A 50 33.98 8.44 12.97
C ALA A 50 33.83 7.51 11.76
N THR A 51 34.67 6.49 11.63
CA THR A 51 34.55 5.49 10.56
C THR A 51 33.26 4.67 10.71
N THR A 52 32.90 4.28 11.94
CA THR A 52 31.64 3.58 12.23
C THR A 52 30.44 4.49 11.91
N MET A 53 30.47 5.74 12.37
CA MET A 53 29.41 6.71 12.08
C MET A 53 29.27 6.98 10.57
N ARG A 54 30.39 7.11 9.83
CA ARG A 54 30.38 7.24 8.35
C ARG A 54 29.76 6.01 7.68
N SER A 55 30.04 4.81 8.20
CA SER A 55 29.41 3.58 7.71
C SER A 55 27.90 3.58 7.97
N ASP A 56 27.47 4.08 9.12
CA ASP A 56 26.05 4.16 9.47
C ASP A 56 25.32 5.20 8.59
N VAL A 57 25.92 6.37 8.32
CA VAL A 57 25.38 7.35 7.35
C VAL A 57 25.22 6.74 5.96
N LYS A 58 26.19 5.96 5.47
CA LYS A 58 26.07 5.25 4.18
C LYS A 58 24.92 4.24 4.18
N ALA A 59 24.75 3.48 5.26
CA ALA A 59 23.64 2.55 5.39
C ALA A 59 22.29 3.28 5.40
N MET A 60 22.22 4.42 6.10
CA MET A 60 21.04 5.27 6.14
C MET A 60 20.72 5.92 4.78
N SER A 61 21.73 6.31 4.00
CA SER A 61 21.54 6.80 2.62
C SER A 61 20.92 5.71 1.75
N SER A 62 21.36 4.45 1.86
CA SER A 62 20.71 3.34 1.17
C SER A 62 19.27 3.10 1.64
N VAL A 63 18.96 3.34 2.93
CA VAL A 63 17.56 3.32 3.42
C VAL A 63 16.74 4.45 2.81
N ALA A 64 17.28 5.67 2.70
CA ALA A 64 16.60 6.80 2.07
C ALA A 64 16.31 6.51 0.58
N ASP A 65 17.25 5.93 -0.15
CA ASP A 65 17.04 5.51 -1.55
C ASP A 65 15.92 4.46 -1.64
N SER A 66 15.91 3.47 -0.74
CA SER A 66 14.85 2.46 -0.69
C SER A 66 13.48 3.06 -0.32
N LEU A 67 13.43 4.05 0.57
CA LEU A 67 12.21 4.78 0.90
C LEU A 67 11.71 5.59 -0.30
N GLY A 68 12.60 6.19 -1.09
CA GLY A 68 12.25 6.91 -2.32
C GLY A 68 11.67 6.01 -3.41
N ILE A 69 12.26 4.81 -3.59
CA ILE A 69 11.67 3.76 -4.45
C ILE A 69 10.29 3.37 -3.92
N GLY A 70 10.15 3.21 -2.60
CA GLY A 70 8.89 2.88 -1.97
C GLY A 70 7.81 3.94 -2.13
N ALA A 71 8.16 5.22 -1.96
CA ALA A 71 7.27 6.35 -2.21
C ALA A 71 6.76 6.32 -3.65
N SER A 72 7.65 6.11 -4.62
CA SER A 72 7.31 6.05 -6.04
C SER A 72 6.36 4.88 -6.37
N THR A 73 6.55 3.71 -5.75
CA THR A 73 5.63 2.56 -5.90
C THR A 73 4.23 2.86 -5.34
N VAL A 74 4.17 3.49 -4.16
CA VAL A 74 2.91 3.87 -3.51
C VAL A 74 2.19 4.94 -4.31
N ASP A 75 2.91 5.93 -4.82
CA ASP A 75 2.37 7.00 -5.65
C ASP A 75 1.78 6.47 -6.97
N THR A 76 2.49 5.54 -7.62
CA THR A 76 1.99 4.90 -8.84
C THR A 76 0.68 4.13 -8.58
N ALA A 77 0.60 3.40 -7.46
CA ALA A 77 -0.61 2.69 -7.07
C ALA A 77 -1.75 3.67 -6.70
N TYR A 78 -1.45 4.75 -5.98
CA TYR A 78 -2.45 5.77 -5.61
C TYR A 78 -3.05 6.45 -6.84
N GLU A 79 -2.22 6.87 -7.80
CA GLU A 79 -2.68 7.51 -9.03
C GLU A 79 -3.59 6.58 -9.85
N ALA A 80 -3.19 5.31 -9.99
CA ALA A 80 -4.00 4.32 -10.69
C ALA A 80 -5.33 4.00 -9.97
N LEU A 81 -5.38 4.05 -8.64
CA LEU A 81 -6.64 3.96 -7.90
C LEU A 81 -7.54 5.17 -8.14
N SER A 82 -6.98 6.38 -8.18
CA SER A 82 -7.74 7.60 -8.49
C SER A 82 -8.35 7.52 -9.90
N ALA A 83 -7.55 7.15 -10.90
CA ALA A 83 -8.04 6.96 -12.26
C ALA A 83 -9.09 5.83 -12.36
N SER A 84 -8.91 4.74 -11.59
CA SER A 84 -9.89 3.65 -11.54
C SER A 84 -11.21 4.10 -10.90
N LYS A 85 -11.17 4.98 -9.90
CA LYS A 85 -12.37 5.58 -9.30
C LYS A 85 -13.16 6.40 -10.33
N ASP A 86 -12.48 7.23 -11.12
CA ASP A 86 -13.15 8.05 -12.13
C ASP A 86 -13.83 7.19 -13.21
N VAL A 87 -13.20 6.08 -13.62
CA VAL A 87 -13.82 5.11 -14.54
C VAL A 87 -15.03 4.42 -13.89
N LEU A 88 -14.97 4.08 -12.60
CA LEU A 88 -16.12 3.52 -11.88
C LEU A 88 -17.29 4.51 -11.78
N ASP A 89 -17.01 5.79 -11.55
CA ASP A 89 -18.03 6.85 -11.56
C ASP A 89 -18.71 6.94 -12.95
N GLU A 90 -17.94 6.79 -14.04
CA GLU A 90 -18.50 6.73 -15.39
C GLU A 90 -19.36 5.48 -15.62
N ILE A 91 -18.90 4.30 -15.19
CA ILE A 91 -19.69 3.05 -15.26
C ILE A 91 -21.01 3.23 -14.51
N LYS A 92 -21.00 3.83 -13.31
CA LYS A 92 -22.21 4.13 -12.54
C LYS A 92 -23.16 5.04 -13.31
N ALA A 93 -22.64 6.08 -13.96
CA ALA A 93 -23.45 6.98 -14.78
C ALA A 93 -24.11 6.22 -15.93
N LYS A 94 -23.36 5.37 -16.65
CA LYS A 94 -23.90 4.52 -17.73
C LYS A 94 -24.97 3.56 -17.24
N LEU A 95 -24.75 2.88 -16.11
CA LEU A 95 -25.76 2.02 -15.48
C LEU A 95 -27.01 2.80 -15.08
N THR A 96 -26.86 4.03 -14.59
CA THR A 96 -28.00 4.89 -14.27
C THR A 96 -28.81 5.22 -15.53
N THR A 97 -28.17 5.53 -16.65
CA THR A 97 -28.88 5.74 -17.92
C THR A 97 -29.59 4.48 -18.43
N ALA A 98 -29.02 3.29 -18.19
CA ALA A 98 -29.64 2.01 -18.55
C ALA A 98 -30.91 1.68 -17.74
N THR A 99 -31.18 2.40 -16.64
CA THR A 99 -32.42 2.24 -15.87
C THR A 99 -33.65 2.89 -16.53
N GLN A 100 -33.46 3.79 -17.49
CA GLN A 100 -34.56 4.46 -18.18
C GLN A 100 -35.24 3.53 -19.19
N ASP A 101 -36.57 3.52 -19.19
CA ASP A 101 -37.36 2.75 -20.15
C ASP A 101 -37.15 3.29 -21.58
N GLY A 102 -36.92 2.38 -22.53
CA GLY A 102 -36.69 2.70 -23.95
C GLY A 102 -35.22 2.84 -24.37
N VAL A 103 -34.25 2.66 -23.45
CA VAL A 103 -32.82 2.65 -23.77
C VAL A 103 -32.38 1.29 -24.33
N ASP A 104 -31.54 1.32 -25.37
CA ASP A 104 -30.90 0.11 -25.93
C ASP A 104 -29.74 -0.35 -25.04
N ARG A 105 -30.02 -1.35 -24.20
CA ARG A 105 -29.07 -1.89 -23.22
C ARG A 105 -27.85 -2.55 -23.87
N THR A 106 -27.94 -2.97 -25.14
CA THR A 106 -26.79 -3.57 -25.85
C THR A 106 -25.71 -2.52 -26.08
N LYS A 107 -26.11 -1.34 -26.56
CA LYS A 107 -25.17 -0.23 -26.81
C LYS A 107 -24.57 0.32 -25.54
N VAL A 108 -25.36 0.41 -24.47
CA VAL A 108 -24.83 0.83 -23.16
C VAL A 108 -23.87 -0.22 -22.60
N GLN A 109 -24.13 -1.52 -22.80
CA GLN A 109 -23.19 -2.58 -22.43
C GLN A 109 -21.88 -2.49 -23.21
N ASP A 110 -21.91 -2.14 -24.50
CA ASP A 110 -20.68 -1.96 -25.28
C ASP A 110 -19.80 -0.86 -24.67
N GLU A 111 -20.40 0.26 -24.26
CA GLU A 111 -19.69 1.34 -23.56
C GLU A 111 -19.16 0.88 -22.19
N ILE A 112 -19.97 0.18 -21.38
CA ILE A 112 -19.55 -0.37 -20.09
C ILE A 112 -18.38 -1.35 -20.26
N THR A 113 -18.42 -2.19 -21.31
CA THR A 113 -17.34 -3.15 -21.62
C THR A 113 -16.05 -2.43 -21.96
N GLN A 114 -16.09 -1.31 -22.67
CA GLN A 114 -14.91 -0.48 -22.91
C GLN A 114 -14.36 0.13 -21.61
N LEU A 115 -15.23 0.63 -20.74
CA LEU A 115 -14.82 1.17 -19.43
C LEU A 115 -14.22 0.07 -18.53
N GLN A 116 -14.79 -1.13 -18.51
CA GLN A 116 -14.22 -2.29 -17.81
C GLN A 116 -12.82 -2.65 -18.35
N ASN A 117 -12.63 -2.64 -19.67
CA ASN A 117 -11.33 -2.86 -20.29
C ASN A 117 -10.33 -1.75 -19.94
N GLN A 118 -10.77 -0.49 -19.90
CA GLN A 118 -9.95 0.63 -19.47
C GLN A 118 -9.52 0.47 -18.02
N LEU A 119 -10.42 0.07 -17.12
CA LEU A 119 -10.10 -0.19 -15.71
C LEU A 119 -9.05 -1.30 -15.57
N LYS A 120 -9.19 -2.39 -16.33
CA LYS A 120 -8.17 -3.45 -16.40
C LYS A 120 -6.82 -2.93 -16.92
N SER A 121 -6.85 -2.08 -17.96
CA SER A 121 -5.66 -1.46 -18.51
C SER A 121 -4.94 -0.58 -17.49
N ILE A 122 -5.66 0.30 -16.78
CA ILE A 122 -5.14 1.16 -15.71
C ILE A 122 -4.47 0.31 -14.63
N ALA A 123 -5.17 -0.71 -14.13
CA ALA A 123 -4.64 -1.57 -13.09
C ALA A 123 -3.40 -2.35 -13.55
N SER A 124 -3.37 -2.87 -14.78
CA SER A 124 -2.21 -3.59 -15.32
C SER A 124 -1.01 -2.68 -15.62
N SER A 125 -1.27 -1.42 -15.97
CA SER A 125 -0.24 -0.42 -16.29
C SER A 125 0.37 0.24 -15.05
N ALA A 126 -0.23 0.08 -13.88
CA ALA A 126 0.25 0.57 -12.59
C ALA A 126 1.47 -0.22 -12.06
N SER A 127 2.49 -0.34 -12.90
CA SER A 127 3.74 -1.02 -12.58
C SER A 127 4.88 -0.02 -12.36
N PHE A 128 5.58 -0.17 -11.24
CA PHE A 128 6.82 0.54 -10.96
C PHE A 128 7.92 -0.46 -10.64
N SER A 129 9.08 -0.34 -11.30
CA SER A 129 10.22 -1.27 -11.14
C SER A 129 9.83 -2.76 -11.33
N GLY A 130 8.90 -3.04 -12.24
CA GLY A 130 8.42 -4.40 -12.53
C GLY A 130 7.48 -4.99 -11.48
N GLN A 131 7.09 -4.22 -10.45
CA GLN A 131 6.10 -4.63 -9.46
C GLN A 131 4.78 -3.90 -9.72
N ASN A 132 3.67 -4.63 -9.67
CA ASN A 132 2.32 -4.09 -9.72
C ASN A 132 1.59 -4.53 -8.44
N TRP A 133 1.00 -3.58 -7.72
CA TRP A 133 0.29 -3.85 -6.47
C TRP A 133 -1.24 -3.84 -6.62
N LEU A 134 -1.74 -3.39 -7.78
CA LEU A 134 -3.18 -3.31 -8.08
C LEU A 134 -3.67 -4.51 -8.87
N SER A 135 -2.79 -5.15 -9.65
CA SER A 135 -3.04 -6.44 -10.29
C SER A 135 -2.16 -7.48 -9.63
N ILE A 136 -2.78 -8.34 -8.82
CA ILE A 136 -2.12 -9.45 -8.14
C ILE A 136 -2.44 -10.77 -8.85
N ASP A 137 -1.64 -11.79 -8.56
CA ASP A 137 -1.97 -13.17 -8.87
C ASP A 137 -1.78 -13.98 -7.59
N SER A 138 -2.88 -14.24 -6.88
CA SER A 138 -2.84 -14.97 -5.61
C SER A 138 -2.54 -16.47 -5.78
N SER A 139 -2.57 -16.99 -7.01
CA SER A 139 -2.25 -18.38 -7.33
C SER A 139 -0.76 -18.61 -7.60
N ALA A 140 -0.01 -17.55 -7.84
CA ALA A 140 1.43 -17.63 -8.09
C ALA A 140 2.19 -18.05 -6.82
N ALA A 141 3.12 -19.00 -6.95
CA ALA A 141 3.94 -19.50 -5.83
C ALA A 141 4.83 -18.42 -5.17
N SER A 142 5.07 -17.31 -5.87
CA SER A 142 5.85 -16.15 -5.37
C SER A 142 4.96 -15.03 -4.82
N TYR A 143 3.64 -15.23 -4.75
CA TYR A 143 2.72 -14.24 -4.20
C TYR A 143 2.91 -14.11 -2.69
N THR A 144 3.02 -12.87 -2.25
CA THR A 144 2.96 -12.49 -0.85
C THR A 144 1.86 -11.45 -0.73
N SER A 145 0.91 -11.67 0.18
CA SER A 145 -0.18 -10.70 0.44
C SER A 145 0.35 -9.36 0.92
N SER A 146 1.56 -9.36 1.50
CA SER A 146 2.22 -8.16 1.95
C SER A 146 3.54 -7.90 1.24
N LYS A 147 3.82 -6.61 1.02
CA LYS A 147 5.09 -6.07 0.53
C LYS A 147 5.73 -5.27 1.65
N ASP A 148 7.00 -5.59 1.94
CA ASP A 148 7.78 -4.90 2.95
C ASP A 148 8.73 -3.92 2.26
N MET A 149 8.72 -2.67 2.69
CA MET A 149 9.68 -1.64 2.27
C MET A 149 10.61 -1.31 3.41
N ILE A 150 11.90 -1.14 3.13
CA ILE A 150 12.87 -0.80 4.17
C ILE A 150 12.55 0.61 4.69
N SER A 151 12.45 0.77 6.01
CA SER A 151 12.07 2.04 6.63
C SER A 151 13.14 2.65 7.51
N SER A 152 13.94 1.85 8.20
CA SER A 152 14.92 2.38 9.13
C SER A 152 16.13 1.48 9.24
N PHE A 153 17.25 2.10 9.55
CA PHE A 153 18.48 1.44 9.94
C PHE A 153 18.77 1.84 11.39
N SER A 154 19.05 0.86 12.24
CA SER A 154 19.52 1.11 13.60
C SER A 154 20.64 0.16 13.98
N ARG A 155 21.61 0.70 14.72
CA ARG A 155 22.69 -0.07 15.34
C ARG A 155 22.49 -0.02 16.84
N SER A 156 22.31 -1.17 17.47
CA SER A 156 22.21 -1.27 18.93
C SER A 156 23.59 -1.11 19.57
N ALA A 157 23.64 -0.70 20.85
CA ALA A 157 24.88 -0.53 21.62
C ALA A 157 25.74 -1.81 21.68
N GLY A 158 25.14 -2.99 21.47
CA GLY A 158 25.83 -4.28 21.35
C GLY A 158 26.39 -4.62 19.96
N GLY A 159 26.35 -3.69 19.00
CA GLY A 159 26.88 -3.89 17.64
C GLY A 159 25.96 -4.62 16.67
N SER A 160 24.79 -5.10 17.12
CA SER A 160 23.78 -5.72 16.25
C SER A 160 23.13 -4.67 15.36
N LEU A 161 23.01 -5.00 14.07
CA LEU A 161 22.34 -4.22 13.04
C LEU A 161 20.88 -4.66 12.96
N SER A 162 19.94 -3.71 12.91
CA SER A 162 18.53 -3.98 12.67
C SER A 162 18.00 -3.07 11.58
N VAL A 163 17.15 -3.62 10.71
CA VAL A 163 16.44 -2.89 9.67
C VAL A 163 14.96 -2.93 9.97
N GLY A 164 14.30 -1.77 10.08
CA GLY A 164 12.86 -1.67 10.20
C GLY A 164 12.18 -1.74 8.84
N SER A 165 10.94 -2.22 8.79
CA SER A 165 10.13 -2.26 7.56
C SER A 165 8.77 -1.56 7.71
N ILE A 166 8.32 -0.94 6.61
CA ILE A 166 6.92 -0.55 6.40
C ILE A 166 6.25 -1.69 5.66
N ARG A 167 5.35 -2.37 6.36
CA ARG A 167 4.53 -3.45 5.82
C ARG A 167 3.30 -2.87 5.13
N VAL A 168 3.11 -3.21 3.87
CA VAL A 168 1.94 -2.82 3.06
C VAL A 168 1.19 -4.08 2.66
N ASP A 169 -0.11 -4.16 2.95
CA ASP A 169 -0.94 -5.33 2.61
C ASP A 169 -1.69 -5.10 1.29
N THR A 170 -1.17 -5.69 0.22
CA THR A 170 -1.72 -5.58 -1.14
C THR A 170 -3.06 -6.29 -1.31
N SER A 171 -3.41 -7.24 -0.44
CA SER A 171 -4.69 -7.94 -0.54
C SER A 171 -5.89 -7.05 -0.20
N SER A 172 -5.67 -5.99 0.59
CA SER A 172 -6.74 -5.07 1.00
C SER A 172 -7.09 -4.00 -0.05
N PHE A 173 -6.23 -3.79 -1.05
CA PHE A 173 -6.39 -2.73 -2.05
C PHE A 173 -6.15 -3.16 -3.50
N ALA A 174 -5.81 -4.42 -3.76
CA ALA A 174 -5.71 -4.92 -5.12
C ALA A 174 -7.05 -4.77 -5.86
N LEU A 175 -7.00 -4.26 -7.09
CA LEU A 175 -8.18 -4.10 -7.93
C LEU A 175 -8.55 -5.41 -8.62
N PHE A 176 -7.54 -6.15 -9.10
CA PHE A 176 -7.70 -7.41 -9.80
C PHE A 176 -6.79 -8.49 -9.23
N ASP A 177 -7.28 -9.72 -9.25
CA ASP A 177 -6.58 -10.95 -9.00
C ASP A 177 -6.73 -11.88 -10.22
N ALA A 178 -5.61 -12.20 -10.86
CA ALA A 178 -5.57 -13.09 -12.02
C ALA A 178 -5.94 -14.55 -11.69
N SER A 179 -6.04 -14.91 -10.40
CA SER A 179 -6.46 -16.23 -9.97
C SER A 179 -7.93 -16.53 -10.30
N GLY A 180 -8.27 -17.82 -10.40
CA GLY A 180 -9.68 -18.24 -10.49
C GLY A 180 -10.51 -17.91 -9.24
N THR A 181 -9.87 -17.50 -8.13
CA THR A 181 -10.54 -17.11 -6.90
C THR A 181 -11.01 -15.66 -6.87
N LYS A 182 -10.45 -14.77 -7.71
CA LYS A 182 -10.85 -13.37 -7.92
C LYS A 182 -11.13 -12.62 -6.61
N SER A 183 -10.07 -12.20 -5.93
CA SER A 183 -10.14 -11.51 -4.63
C SER A 183 -9.90 -9.99 -4.69
N GLY A 184 -9.71 -9.42 -5.88
CA GLY A 184 -9.54 -7.98 -6.06
C GLY A 184 -10.86 -7.22 -5.95
N ILE A 185 -10.82 -5.94 -5.60
CA ILE A 185 -12.01 -5.10 -5.36
C ILE A 185 -13.01 -5.11 -6.53
N ILE A 186 -12.54 -5.29 -7.76
CA ILE A 186 -13.32 -5.17 -9.00
C ILE A 186 -13.71 -6.53 -9.58
N ASP A 187 -13.03 -7.60 -9.17
CA ASP A 187 -13.32 -8.98 -9.61
C ASP A 187 -13.86 -9.89 -8.52
N SER A 188 -13.80 -9.47 -7.25
CA SER A 188 -14.41 -10.17 -6.13
C SER A 188 -15.92 -10.07 -6.22
N GLY A 189 -16.56 -11.15 -6.67
CA GLY A 189 -17.99 -11.35 -6.51
C GLY A 189 -18.36 -12.30 -5.37
N LYS A 190 -17.39 -12.90 -4.66
CA LYS A 190 -17.68 -14.12 -3.89
C LYS A 190 -18.49 -13.88 -2.61
N VAL A 191 -19.80 -14.14 -2.69
CA VAL A 191 -20.49 -14.90 -1.65
C VAL A 191 -19.80 -16.26 -1.56
N ASN A 192 -19.36 -16.66 -0.37
CA ASN A 192 -18.80 -17.99 -0.13
C ASN A 192 -19.94 -19.03 -0.30
N MET A 193 -20.15 -19.45 -1.55
CA MET A 193 -21.38 -20.09 -2.07
C MET A 193 -21.71 -21.48 -1.53
N THR A 194 -20.83 -22.10 -0.73
CA THR A 194 -21.10 -23.44 -0.20
C THR A 194 -22.32 -23.45 0.75
N ALA A 195 -22.79 -22.29 1.24
CA ALA A 195 -23.84 -22.19 2.26
C ALA A 195 -25.26 -21.85 1.77
N VAL A 196 -25.48 -21.40 0.52
CA VAL A 196 -26.79 -20.84 0.10
C VAL A 196 -27.30 -21.46 -1.21
N THR A 197 -27.73 -22.72 -1.16
CA THR A 197 -28.59 -23.29 -2.21
C THR A 197 -30.04 -23.11 -1.79
N LEU A 198 -30.78 -22.20 -2.44
CA LEU A 198 -32.24 -22.19 -2.29
C LEU A 198 -32.79 -23.37 -3.08
N GLY A 199 -33.32 -24.39 -2.38
CA GLY A 199 -33.89 -25.57 -3.02
C GLY A 199 -34.97 -25.21 -4.03
N ALA A 200 -34.94 -25.82 -5.22
CA ALA A 200 -36.05 -25.77 -6.16
C ALA A 200 -37.21 -26.64 -5.66
N GLY A 201 -38.45 -26.22 -5.89
CA GLY A 201 -39.61 -27.01 -5.54
C GLY A 201 -40.92 -26.47 -6.10
N THR A 202 -41.84 -27.38 -6.36
CA THR A 202 -43.23 -27.07 -6.70
C THR A 202 -44.12 -27.40 -5.51
N SER A 203 -44.96 -26.45 -5.08
CA SER A 203 -45.93 -26.67 -4.00
C SER A 203 -46.95 -27.75 -4.31
N ALA A 204 -47.55 -28.29 -3.25
CA ALA A 204 -48.79 -29.03 -3.38
C ALA A 204 -49.87 -28.12 -4.00
N ALA A 205 -50.55 -28.59 -5.04
CA ALA A 205 -51.66 -27.87 -5.65
C ALA A 205 -52.83 -27.76 -4.66
N GLY A 206 -53.45 -26.58 -4.58
CA GLY A 206 -54.67 -26.36 -3.81
C GLY A 206 -55.84 -27.22 -4.31
N THR A 207 -56.71 -27.66 -3.42
CA THR A 207 -57.88 -28.49 -3.78
C THR A 207 -59.11 -27.63 -4.04
N ALA A 208 -59.79 -27.87 -5.17
CA ALA A 208 -61.10 -27.27 -5.46
C ALA A 208 -62.23 -28.03 -4.72
N GLY A 209 -62.95 -27.35 -3.83
CA GLY A 209 -64.10 -27.87 -3.07
C GLY A 209 -64.20 -27.23 -1.67
N PRO A 210 -65.34 -27.24 -0.97
CA PRO A 210 -65.43 -26.64 0.37
C PRO A 210 -64.83 -27.56 1.46
N PRO A 211 -63.82 -27.11 2.24
CA PRO A 211 -63.13 -25.82 2.16
C PRO A 211 -62.00 -25.82 1.12
N ALA A 212 -61.92 -24.75 0.32
CA ALA A 212 -60.89 -24.64 -0.71
C ALA A 212 -59.55 -24.37 -0.03
N THR A 213 -58.50 -25.08 -0.45
CA THR A 213 -57.16 -24.92 0.11
C THR A 213 -56.25 -24.22 -0.89
N SER A 214 -55.42 -23.29 -0.41
CA SER A 214 -54.41 -22.63 -1.23
C SER A 214 -53.14 -23.46 -1.30
N GLY A 215 -52.43 -23.43 -2.43
CA GLY A 215 -51.11 -24.03 -2.56
C GLY A 215 -50.08 -23.27 -1.70
N THR A 216 -49.25 -24.01 -0.97
CA THR A 216 -48.22 -23.45 -0.07
C THR A 216 -46.83 -23.99 -0.39
N TYR A 217 -45.83 -23.11 -0.43
CA TYR A 217 -44.41 -23.45 -0.51
C TYR A 217 -43.71 -23.03 0.79
N THR A 218 -42.78 -23.84 1.30
CA THR A 218 -41.89 -23.43 2.39
C THR A 218 -40.46 -23.42 1.86
N PRO A 219 -39.80 -22.26 1.74
CA PRO A 219 -38.41 -22.21 1.32
C PRO A 219 -37.54 -22.87 2.39
N ALA A 220 -36.57 -23.68 1.94
CA ALA A 220 -35.59 -24.27 2.84
C ALA A 220 -34.70 -23.16 3.42
N ALA A 221 -34.67 -23.03 4.74
CA ALA A 221 -33.77 -22.11 5.41
C ALA A 221 -32.30 -22.56 5.20
N PRO A 222 -31.35 -21.61 5.12
CA PRO A 222 -29.93 -21.93 5.01
C PRO A 222 -29.47 -22.72 6.25
N THR A 223 -28.59 -23.72 6.03
CA THR A 223 -28.06 -24.57 7.10
C THR A 223 -27.03 -23.87 7.99
N ALA A 224 -26.41 -22.80 7.48
CA ALA A 224 -25.49 -21.94 8.21
C ALA A 224 -25.87 -20.48 7.99
N ALA A 225 -25.53 -19.61 8.95
CA ALA A 225 -25.65 -18.18 8.75
C ALA A 225 -24.71 -17.74 7.61
N PHE A 226 -25.18 -16.80 6.79
CA PHE A 226 -24.39 -16.19 5.73
C PHE A 226 -24.46 -14.68 5.86
N THR A 227 -23.46 -13.99 5.31
CA THR A 227 -23.42 -12.54 5.24
C THR A 227 -23.46 -12.15 3.76
N LEU A 228 -24.30 -11.17 3.42
CA LEU A 228 -24.18 -10.45 2.15
C LEU A 228 -23.54 -9.11 2.43
N ASP A 229 -22.44 -8.86 1.74
CA ASP A 229 -21.87 -7.52 1.62
C ASP A 229 -22.69 -6.69 0.61
N SER A 230 -22.36 -5.41 0.50
CA SER A 230 -23.02 -4.49 -0.45
C SER A 230 -22.86 -4.89 -1.92
N ASP A 231 -21.87 -5.74 -2.23
CA ASP A 231 -21.60 -6.26 -3.57
C ASP A 231 -22.33 -7.57 -3.89
N ASP A 232 -22.95 -8.19 -2.89
CA ASP A 232 -23.53 -9.52 -3.04
C ASP A 232 -25.01 -9.46 -3.39
N MET A 233 -25.43 -10.33 -4.31
CA MET A 233 -26.84 -10.56 -4.60
C MET A 233 -27.18 -12.04 -4.70
N ILE A 234 -28.33 -12.40 -4.15
CA ILE A 234 -28.97 -13.69 -4.40
C ILE A 234 -30.20 -13.41 -5.25
N SER A 235 -30.37 -14.16 -6.34
CA SER A 235 -31.58 -14.08 -7.14
C SER A 235 -32.28 -15.43 -7.25
N PHE A 236 -33.60 -15.40 -7.25
CA PHE A 236 -34.42 -16.58 -7.51
C PHE A 236 -35.66 -16.15 -8.29
N THR A 237 -36.40 -17.10 -8.84
CA THR A 237 -37.66 -16.80 -9.53
C THR A 237 -38.83 -17.51 -8.87
N LEU A 238 -39.91 -16.76 -8.67
CA LEU A 238 -41.17 -17.23 -8.12
C LEU A 238 -42.24 -17.16 -9.22
N ALA A 239 -42.85 -18.29 -9.54
CA ALA A 239 -44.03 -18.37 -10.40
C ALA A 239 -45.24 -18.77 -9.56
N VAL A 240 -46.39 -18.13 -9.81
CA VAL A 240 -47.62 -18.35 -9.05
C VAL A 240 -48.73 -18.69 -10.04
N ASP A 241 -49.51 -19.73 -9.74
CA ASP A 241 -50.68 -20.18 -10.47
C ASP A 241 -50.49 -20.39 -11.99
N GLY A 242 -49.29 -20.84 -12.39
CA GLY A 242 -48.92 -21.01 -13.81
C GLY A 242 -48.63 -19.72 -14.56
N GLY A 243 -48.55 -18.58 -13.85
CA GLY A 243 -48.17 -17.28 -14.39
C GLY A 243 -46.68 -17.14 -14.71
N THR A 244 -46.29 -15.98 -15.24
CA THR A 244 -44.90 -15.67 -15.59
C THR A 244 -44.01 -15.62 -14.34
N ALA A 245 -42.84 -16.27 -14.41
CA ALA A 245 -41.89 -16.27 -13.30
C ALA A 245 -41.37 -14.86 -13.01
N GLN A 246 -41.50 -14.42 -11.76
CA GLN A 246 -41.04 -13.12 -11.28
C GLN A 246 -39.70 -13.29 -10.56
N LYS A 247 -38.69 -12.51 -10.95
CA LYS A 247 -37.36 -12.54 -10.32
C LYS A 247 -37.40 -11.75 -9.02
N VAL A 248 -36.91 -12.35 -7.96
CA VAL A 248 -36.77 -11.76 -6.64
C VAL A 248 -35.27 -11.68 -6.32
N LEU A 249 -34.84 -10.54 -5.81
CA LEU A 249 -33.47 -10.31 -5.39
C LEU A 249 -33.42 -10.20 -3.87
N ILE A 250 -32.37 -10.74 -3.28
CA ILE A 250 -31.95 -10.47 -1.91
C ILE A 250 -30.61 -9.76 -1.99
N THR A 251 -30.59 -8.53 -1.50
CA THR A 251 -29.40 -7.70 -1.37
C THR A 251 -29.23 -7.32 0.09
N LYS A 252 -28.04 -6.84 0.47
CA LYS A 252 -27.77 -6.32 1.82
C LYS A 252 -28.82 -5.30 2.27
N GLY A 253 -29.23 -4.36 1.40
CA GLY A 253 -30.24 -3.36 1.74
C GLY A 253 -31.60 -3.95 2.10
N ILE A 254 -32.01 -5.04 1.44
CA ILE A 254 -33.26 -5.75 1.76
C ILE A 254 -33.12 -6.51 3.09
N ILE A 255 -31.95 -7.07 3.37
CA ILE A 255 -31.66 -7.74 4.66
C ILE A 255 -31.71 -6.73 5.80
N ASP A 256 -30.99 -5.62 5.65
CA ASP A 256 -30.89 -4.57 6.66
C ASP A 256 -32.26 -3.92 6.93
N ASP A 257 -33.09 -3.69 5.91
CA ASP A 257 -34.47 -3.18 6.08
C ASP A 257 -35.42 -4.24 6.68
N ALA A 258 -35.20 -5.53 6.42
CA ALA A 258 -35.99 -6.61 7.00
C ALA A 258 -35.66 -6.87 8.48
N LEU A 259 -34.40 -6.66 8.88
CA LEU A 259 -33.88 -7.00 10.22
C LEU A 259 -33.65 -5.78 11.12
N GLY A 260 -33.59 -4.57 10.56
CA GLY A 260 -33.22 -3.35 11.27
C GLY A 260 -31.75 -3.32 11.70
N THR A 261 -30.90 -4.18 11.11
CA THR A 261 -29.46 -4.24 11.35
C THR A 261 -28.68 -3.64 10.17
N THR A 262 -27.36 -3.47 10.32
CA THR A 262 -26.47 -2.96 9.25
C THR A 262 -25.37 -3.97 8.91
N ASP A 263 -25.53 -5.22 9.35
CA ASP A 263 -24.52 -6.27 9.26
C ASP A 263 -24.70 -7.19 8.04
N GLY A 264 -25.85 -7.16 7.36
CA GLY A 264 -26.13 -8.04 6.22
C GLY A 264 -26.16 -9.52 6.57
N VAL A 265 -26.24 -9.87 7.87
CA VAL A 265 -26.16 -11.25 8.35
C VAL A 265 -27.54 -11.88 8.35
N VAL A 266 -27.68 -12.99 7.62
CA VAL A 266 -28.90 -13.79 7.60
C VAL A 266 -28.65 -15.10 8.33
N SER A 267 -29.23 -15.21 9.53
CA SER A 267 -29.32 -16.48 10.25
C SER A 267 -30.55 -17.28 9.79
N SER A 268 -30.58 -18.58 10.09
CA SER A 268 -31.72 -19.45 9.81
C SER A 268 -33.02 -18.96 10.47
N ALA A 269 -32.94 -18.29 11.63
CA ALA A 269 -34.09 -17.73 12.34
C ALA A 269 -34.66 -16.46 11.69
N ASN A 270 -33.81 -15.70 11.00
CA ASN A 270 -34.16 -14.41 10.40
C ASN A 270 -34.47 -14.51 8.90
N TYR A 271 -34.09 -15.62 8.27
CA TYR A 271 -34.26 -15.87 6.84
C TYR A 271 -35.72 -15.69 6.37
N ALA A 272 -36.72 -16.13 7.14
CA ALA A 272 -38.14 -15.97 6.81
C ALA A 272 -38.57 -14.49 6.65
N LYS A 273 -38.02 -13.60 7.48
CA LYS A 273 -38.31 -12.16 7.42
C LYS A 273 -37.66 -11.51 6.20
N VAL A 274 -36.39 -11.84 5.97
CA VAL A 274 -35.63 -11.37 4.79
C VAL A 274 -36.30 -11.83 3.51
N PHE A 275 -36.71 -13.10 3.45
CA PHE A 275 -37.39 -13.68 2.30
C PHE A 275 -38.75 -13.01 2.05
N ALA A 276 -39.58 -12.83 3.08
CA ALA A 276 -40.86 -12.14 2.95
C ALA A 276 -40.70 -10.71 2.44
N LYS A 277 -39.71 -9.98 2.98
CA LYS A 277 -39.39 -8.62 2.56
C LYS A 277 -38.87 -8.56 1.12
N ALA A 278 -38.05 -9.51 0.70
CA ALA A 278 -37.56 -9.60 -0.66
C ALA A 278 -38.69 -9.82 -1.68
N VAL A 279 -39.65 -10.70 -1.35
CA VAL A 279 -40.82 -10.95 -2.20
C VAL A 279 -41.74 -9.72 -2.28
N ASP A 280 -41.93 -9.02 -1.18
CA ASP A 280 -42.68 -7.75 -1.12
C ASP A 280 -42.01 -6.65 -1.96
N PHE A 281 -40.68 -6.49 -1.79
CA PHE A 281 -39.89 -5.54 -2.58
C PHE A 281 -39.91 -5.85 -4.08
N ALA A 282 -39.90 -7.14 -4.44
CA ALA A 282 -40.06 -7.60 -5.82
C ALA A 282 -41.49 -7.41 -6.38
N ASN A 283 -42.45 -6.96 -5.56
CA ASN A 283 -43.84 -6.73 -5.93
C ASN A 283 -44.51 -7.95 -6.57
N VAL A 284 -44.22 -9.15 -6.06
CA VAL A 284 -44.81 -10.37 -6.60
C VAL A 284 -46.32 -10.40 -6.32
N THR A 285 -47.11 -10.33 -7.38
CA THR A 285 -48.58 -10.36 -7.29
C THR A 285 -49.11 -11.78 -7.11
N GLY A 286 -50.26 -11.91 -6.44
CA GLY A 286 -50.98 -13.19 -6.30
C GLY A 286 -50.48 -14.10 -5.17
N VAL A 287 -49.60 -13.62 -4.31
CA VAL A 287 -48.99 -14.41 -3.24
C VAL A 287 -49.00 -13.67 -1.91
N SER A 288 -49.04 -14.42 -0.80
CA SER A 288 -48.83 -13.92 0.56
C SER A 288 -47.70 -14.70 1.21
N VAL A 289 -46.75 -14.01 1.86
CA VAL A 289 -45.62 -14.64 2.56
C VAL A 289 -45.73 -14.41 4.06
N ASN A 290 -45.66 -15.47 4.85
CA ASN A 290 -45.62 -15.36 6.30
C ASN A 290 -44.20 -15.01 6.78
N ALA A 291 -44.01 -13.82 7.34
CA ALA A 291 -42.70 -13.33 7.79
C ALA A 291 -42.09 -14.11 8.98
N THR A 292 -42.89 -14.92 9.70
CA THR A 292 -42.41 -15.75 10.81
C THR A 292 -41.97 -17.13 10.35
N THR A 293 -42.70 -17.74 9.43
CA THR A 293 -42.45 -19.12 8.98
C THR A 293 -41.83 -19.23 7.59
N GLY A 294 -41.78 -18.14 6.83
CA GLY A 294 -41.29 -18.09 5.45
C GLY A 294 -42.26 -18.73 4.45
N VAL A 295 -43.40 -19.24 4.90
CA VAL A 295 -44.36 -19.96 4.06
C VAL A 295 -44.99 -19.00 3.06
N VAL A 296 -44.90 -19.36 1.79
CA VAL A 296 -45.45 -18.65 0.64
C VAL A 296 -46.78 -19.32 0.27
N THR A 297 -47.86 -18.56 0.24
CA THR A 297 -49.22 -19.06 -0.04
C THR A 297 -49.78 -18.36 -1.26
N SER A 298 -50.33 -19.12 -2.21
CA SER A 298 -51.08 -18.53 -3.34
C SER A 298 -52.39 -17.91 -2.82
N ASN A 299 -52.69 -16.70 -3.29
CA ASN A 299 -53.94 -16.01 -2.96
C ASN A 299 -55.14 -16.56 -3.75
N SER A 300 -54.92 -17.49 -4.68
CA SER A 300 -55.98 -18.18 -5.42
C SER A 300 -56.51 -19.38 -4.64
N THR A 301 -57.84 -19.53 -4.60
CA THR A 301 -58.57 -20.65 -3.97
C THR A 301 -59.14 -21.64 -4.99
N GLY A 302 -58.66 -21.62 -6.24
CA GLY A 302 -59.14 -22.46 -7.35
C GLY A 302 -58.19 -23.59 -7.79
N THR A 303 -58.57 -24.32 -8.84
CA THR A 303 -57.85 -25.49 -9.39
C THR A 303 -56.40 -25.21 -9.84
N THR A 304 -56.03 -23.94 -10.02
CA THR A 304 -54.68 -23.52 -10.43
C THR A 304 -53.80 -23.03 -9.27
N SER A 305 -54.26 -23.11 -8.01
CA SER A 305 -53.54 -22.61 -6.83
C SER A 305 -52.20 -23.34 -6.63
N THR A 306 -51.11 -22.74 -7.13
CA THR A 306 -49.76 -23.32 -7.10
C THR A 306 -48.73 -22.23 -6.87
N VAL A 307 -47.65 -22.58 -6.16
CA VAL A 307 -46.47 -21.75 -6.03
C VAL A 307 -45.29 -22.59 -6.51
N ALA A 308 -44.53 -22.08 -7.45
CA ALA A 308 -43.36 -22.74 -8.00
C ALA A 308 -42.13 -21.89 -7.79
N PHE A 309 -41.11 -22.51 -7.20
CA PHE A 309 -39.83 -21.89 -6.90
C PHE A 309 -38.75 -22.54 -7.77
N ALA A 310 -38.10 -21.76 -8.62
CA ALA A 310 -36.88 -22.22 -9.28
C ALA A 310 -35.69 -22.04 -8.33
N ALA A 311 -34.71 -22.95 -8.38
CA ALA A 311 -33.51 -22.84 -7.56
C ALA A 311 -32.91 -21.43 -7.68
N GLY A 312 -32.61 -20.83 -6.54
CA GLY A 312 -31.94 -19.54 -6.50
C GLY A 312 -30.48 -19.68 -6.89
N SER A 313 -30.02 -18.81 -7.77
CA SER A 313 -28.60 -18.65 -8.10
C SER A 313 -28.08 -17.42 -7.37
N SER A 314 -27.04 -17.60 -6.58
CA SER A 314 -26.20 -16.48 -6.16
C SER A 314 -25.30 -16.11 -7.32
N ASP A 315 -25.60 -14.97 -7.94
CA ASP A 315 -24.77 -14.40 -8.99
C ASP A 315 -23.78 -13.45 -8.33
N SER A 316 -22.56 -13.95 -8.14
CA SER A 316 -21.39 -13.18 -7.74
C SER A 316 -20.86 -12.38 -8.93
N ILE A 317 -21.41 -11.21 -9.21
CA ILE A 317 -21.00 -10.40 -10.37
C ILE A 317 -20.05 -9.30 -9.90
N GLY A 318 -18.74 -9.50 -10.11
CA GLY A 318 -17.77 -8.42 -9.99
C GLY A 318 -18.02 -7.34 -11.05
N VAL A 319 -17.64 -6.09 -10.77
CA VAL A 319 -17.79 -4.97 -11.71
C VAL A 319 -17.14 -5.27 -13.07
N SER A 320 -16.08 -6.08 -13.08
CA SER A 320 -15.38 -6.53 -14.29
C SER A 320 -16.14 -7.51 -15.20
N GLU A 321 -17.19 -8.18 -14.70
CA GLU A 321 -17.96 -9.19 -15.44
C GLU A 321 -19.45 -8.85 -15.55
N MET A 322 -19.79 -7.60 -15.23
CA MET A 322 -21.16 -7.10 -15.27
C MET A 322 -21.68 -7.04 -16.70
N ASP A 323 -22.86 -7.64 -16.91
CA ASP A 323 -23.52 -7.73 -18.21
C ASP A 323 -25.03 -7.41 -18.06
N ILE A 324 -25.45 -6.27 -18.62
CA ILE A 324 -26.83 -5.80 -18.58
C ILE A 324 -27.72 -6.34 -19.71
N THR A 325 -27.18 -7.15 -20.62
CA THR A 325 -27.89 -7.66 -21.82
C THR A 325 -28.55 -9.02 -21.61
N LYS A 326 -28.24 -9.73 -20.53
CA LYS A 326 -28.83 -11.04 -20.22
C LYS A 326 -30.35 -10.93 -20.09
N SER A 327 -31.07 -11.85 -20.75
CA SER A 327 -32.55 -11.87 -20.82
C SER A 327 -33.26 -11.98 -19.45
N THR A 328 -32.52 -12.35 -18.41
CA THR A 328 -32.95 -12.42 -16.99
C THR A 328 -32.75 -11.12 -16.21
N VAL A 329 -32.23 -10.05 -16.83
CA VAL A 329 -31.92 -8.75 -16.19
C VAL A 329 -33.05 -7.75 -16.43
N LYS A 330 -33.83 -7.48 -15.38
CA LYS A 330 -34.87 -6.44 -15.32
C LYS A 330 -34.31 -5.14 -14.72
N THR A 331 -35.06 -4.05 -14.77
CA THR A 331 -34.63 -2.73 -14.24
C THR A 331 -34.24 -2.77 -12.75
N VAL A 332 -34.77 -3.74 -11.98
CA VAL A 332 -34.37 -3.99 -10.57
C VAL A 332 -32.94 -4.53 -10.44
N ASP A 333 -32.44 -5.29 -11.42
CA ASP A 333 -31.09 -5.83 -11.45
C ASP A 333 -30.04 -4.74 -11.75
N ILE A 334 -30.40 -3.76 -12.58
CA ILE A 334 -29.53 -2.61 -12.88
C ILE A 334 -29.34 -1.73 -11.63
N LYS A 335 -30.35 -1.61 -10.76
CA LYS A 335 -30.19 -0.93 -9.47
C LYS A 335 -29.26 -1.68 -8.52
N ALA A 336 -29.29 -3.01 -8.54
CA ALA A 336 -28.34 -3.83 -7.78
C ALA A 336 -26.90 -3.68 -8.32
N TYR A 337 -26.73 -3.59 -9.63
CA TYR A 337 -25.45 -3.28 -10.28
C TYR A 337 -24.90 -1.90 -9.91
N ILE A 338 -25.76 -0.89 -9.80
CA ILE A 338 -25.35 0.43 -9.31
C ILE A 338 -24.80 0.33 -7.87
N ASN A 339 -25.44 -0.45 -7.00
CA ASN A 339 -24.96 -0.65 -5.62
C ASN A 339 -23.60 -1.38 -5.55
N ILE A 340 -23.35 -2.34 -6.45
CA ILE A 340 -22.05 -3.01 -6.57
C ILE A 340 -20.98 -2.01 -7.00
N VAL A 341 -21.25 -1.17 -8.00
CA VAL A 341 -20.29 -0.14 -8.42
C VAL A 341 -20.06 0.88 -7.30
N ASP A 342 -21.08 1.27 -6.56
CA ASP A 342 -20.95 2.16 -5.40
C ASP A 342 -20.09 1.58 -4.27
N SER A 343 -20.27 0.29 -4.00
CA SER A 343 -19.47 -0.42 -3.02
C SER A 343 -18.02 -0.60 -3.50
N ALA A 344 -17.80 -0.87 -4.79
CA ALA A 344 -16.47 -0.84 -5.39
C ALA A 344 -15.81 0.54 -5.29
N ILE A 345 -16.54 1.64 -5.56
CA ILE A 345 -16.04 3.02 -5.36
C ILE A 345 -15.66 3.26 -3.88
N SER A 346 -16.49 2.79 -2.94
CA SER A 346 -16.21 2.89 -1.51
C SER A 346 -14.94 2.13 -1.12
N LYS A 347 -14.77 0.90 -1.61
CA LYS A 347 -13.57 0.06 -1.40
C LYS A 347 -12.32 0.67 -2.04
N VAL A 348 -12.41 1.21 -3.26
CA VAL A 348 -11.30 1.93 -3.92
C VAL A 348 -10.94 3.20 -3.14
N THR A 349 -11.91 3.90 -2.57
CA THR A 349 -11.66 5.08 -1.73
C THR A 349 -10.99 4.70 -0.40
N ALA A 350 -11.42 3.59 0.22
CA ALA A 350 -10.77 3.05 1.42
C ALA A 350 -9.33 2.63 1.11
N ALA A 351 -9.10 1.93 -0.01
CA ALA A 351 -7.77 1.59 -0.52
C ALA A 351 -6.89 2.84 -0.72
N ALA A 352 -7.40 3.88 -1.38
CA ALA A 352 -6.68 5.14 -1.56
C ALA A 352 -6.33 5.81 -0.22
N SER A 353 -7.23 5.76 0.77
CA SER A 353 -6.96 6.26 2.13
C SER A 353 -5.83 5.49 2.81
N THR A 354 -5.81 4.16 2.69
CA THR A 354 -4.73 3.34 3.26
C THR A 354 -3.38 3.66 2.61
N LEU A 355 -3.30 3.78 1.27
CA LEU A 355 -2.09 4.18 0.57
C LEU A 355 -1.66 5.61 0.92
N GLY A 356 -2.60 6.53 1.09
CA GLY A 356 -2.32 7.88 1.58
C GLY A 356 -1.68 7.89 2.98
N SER A 357 -2.14 7.02 3.89
CA SER A 357 -1.52 6.86 5.20
C SER A 357 -0.09 6.29 5.12
N VAL A 358 0.14 5.35 4.20
CA VAL A 358 1.47 4.76 3.93
C VAL A 358 2.41 5.81 3.35
N LYS A 359 1.95 6.62 2.39
CA LYS A 359 2.71 7.73 1.82
C LYS A 359 3.16 8.71 2.89
N ASN A 360 2.25 9.19 3.73
CA ASN A 360 2.59 10.09 4.84
C ASN A 360 3.61 9.47 5.80
N ARG A 361 3.49 8.16 6.08
CA ARG A 361 4.46 7.45 6.92
C ARG A 361 5.84 7.39 6.27
N ILE A 362 5.92 7.18 4.94
CA ILE A 362 7.18 7.21 4.19
C ILE A 362 7.79 8.61 4.21
N ASP A 363 7.00 9.66 4.01
CA ASP A 363 7.50 11.05 4.02
C ASP A 363 8.08 11.46 5.39
N ILE A 364 7.38 11.09 6.47
CA ILE A 364 7.87 11.29 7.85
C ILE A 364 9.18 10.52 8.06
N GLN A 365 9.23 9.27 7.63
CA GLN A 365 10.40 8.42 7.81
C GLN A 365 11.61 8.91 7.01
N THR A 366 11.40 9.34 5.76
CA THR A 366 12.42 9.95 4.91
C THR A 366 12.98 11.21 5.55
N SER A 367 12.11 12.09 6.04
CA SER A 367 12.53 13.31 6.73
C SER A 367 13.32 13.00 8.01
N PHE A 368 12.89 12.01 8.78
CA PHE A 368 13.61 11.56 9.98
C PHE A 368 15.00 11.02 9.64
N VAL A 369 15.10 10.16 8.62
CA VAL A 369 16.35 9.54 8.18
C VAL A 369 17.33 10.61 7.65
N ASN A 370 16.86 11.59 6.89
CA ASN A 370 17.68 12.72 6.41
C ASN A 370 18.19 13.59 7.57
N ASN A 371 17.31 13.99 8.49
CA ASN A 371 17.70 14.78 9.66
C ASN A 371 18.71 14.04 10.56
N LEU A 372 18.55 12.72 10.69
CA LEU A 372 19.46 11.90 11.46
C LEU A 372 20.82 11.78 10.74
N MET A 373 20.84 11.59 9.42
CA MET A 373 22.09 11.64 8.63
C MET A 373 22.83 12.97 8.80
N ASP A 374 22.14 14.11 8.67
CA ASP A 374 22.73 15.44 8.88
C ASP A 374 23.32 15.60 10.28
N THR A 375 22.65 15.04 11.30
CA THR A 375 23.11 15.08 12.69
C THR A 375 24.36 14.21 12.87
N PHE A 376 24.40 13.02 12.26
CA PHE A 376 25.58 12.16 12.27
C PHE A 376 26.75 12.80 11.51
N GLU A 377 26.52 13.45 10.36
CA GLU A 377 27.55 14.17 9.61
C GLU A 377 28.14 15.33 10.41
N LYS A 378 27.30 16.15 11.05
CA LYS A 378 27.77 17.20 11.97
C LYS A 378 28.57 16.60 13.14
N GLY A 379 28.07 15.50 13.72
CA GLY A 379 28.77 14.77 14.78
C GLY A 379 30.16 14.28 14.33
N ILE A 380 30.25 13.64 13.16
CA ILE A 380 31.52 13.21 12.56
C ILE A 380 32.45 14.40 12.34
N GLY A 381 31.91 15.51 11.81
CA GLY A 381 32.69 16.72 11.53
C GLY A 381 33.32 17.30 12.79
N THR A 382 32.57 17.40 13.89
CA THR A 382 33.14 17.86 15.18
C THR A 382 34.26 16.96 15.72
N LEU A 383 34.27 15.68 15.35
CA LEU A 383 35.28 14.73 15.82
C LEU A 383 36.54 14.76 14.94
N VAL A 384 36.39 14.97 13.63
CA VAL A 384 37.44 14.66 12.65
C VAL A 384 37.83 15.82 11.74
N ASP A 385 36.99 16.82 11.56
CA ASP A 385 37.30 17.93 10.67
C ASP A 385 38.32 18.89 11.31
N ALA A 386 39.14 19.51 10.46
CA ALA A 386 40.07 20.54 10.87
C ALA A 386 39.46 21.94 10.68
N ASP A 387 39.75 22.85 11.62
CA ASP A 387 39.43 24.26 11.42
C ASP A 387 40.45 24.86 10.43
N MET A 388 39.98 25.14 9.22
CA MET A 388 40.81 25.69 8.14
C MET A 388 41.37 27.07 8.49
N THR A 389 40.71 27.84 9.34
CA THR A 389 41.18 29.16 9.76
C THR A 389 42.39 29.02 10.67
N GLU A 390 42.30 28.13 11.67
CA GLU A 390 43.39 27.84 12.58
C GLU A 390 44.58 27.22 11.83
N GLU A 391 44.37 26.17 11.04
CA GLU A 391 45.46 25.51 10.31
C GLU A 391 46.11 26.44 9.28
N SER A 392 45.35 27.33 8.62
CA SER A 392 45.91 28.34 7.70
C SER A 392 46.79 29.38 8.42
N THR A 393 46.38 29.82 9.61
CA THR A 393 47.21 30.75 10.41
C THR A 393 48.47 30.07 10.92
N LYS A 394 48.35 28.81 11.35
CA LYS A 394 49.48 27.98 11.78
C LYS A 394 50.46 27.70 10.63
N LEU A 395 49.97 27.42 9.43
CA LEU A 395 50.82 27.22 8.24
C LEU A 395 51.68 28.44 7.96
N LYS A 396 51.08 29.65 7.97
CA LYS A 396 51.81 30.91 7.78
C LYS A 396 52.85 31.16 8.87
N ALA A 397 52.50 30.84 10.13
CA ALA A 397 53.45 30.92 11.23
C ALA A 397 54.64 29.95 11.05
N LEU A 398 54.37 28.71 10.65
CA LEU A 398 55.38 27.68 10.39
C LEU A 398 56.29 28.04 9.21
N GLN A 399 55.74 28.59 8.12
CA GLN A 399 56.53 29.11 7.00
C GLN A 399 57.46 30.24 7.44
N THR A 400 56.98 31.14 8.29
CA THR A 400 57.80 32.23 8.86
C THR A 400 58.89 31.67 9.77
N GLN A 401 58.56 30.68 10.62
CA GLN A 401 59.53 29.99 11.48
C GLN A 401 60.58 29.22 10.68
N GLN A 402 60.21 28.59 9.56
CA GLN A 402 61.14 27.91 8.66
C GLN A 402 62.13 28.92 8.06
N GLN A 403 61.64 30.07 7.59
CA GLN A 403 62.49 31.14 7.04
C GLN A 403 63.47 31.68 8.10
N LEU A 404 63.00 31.91 9.33
CA LEU A 404 63.83 32.30 10.48
C LEU A 404 64.82 31.20 10.88
N GLY A 405 64.42 29.94 10.82
CA GLY A 405 65.26 28.78 11.13
C GLY A 405 66.41 28.62 10.14
N VAL A 406 66.16 28.82 8.84
CA VAL A 406 67.21 28.85 7.80
C VAL A 406 68.17 30.02 8.03
N GLN A 407 67.66 31.20 8.39
CA GLN A 407 68.49 32.36 8.73
C GLN A 407 69.35 32.09 9.98
N ALA A 408 68.76 31.53 11.04
CA ALA A 408 69.45 31.18 12.28
C ALA A 408 70.54 30.11 12.05
N LEU A 409 70.27 29.11 11.20
CA LEU A 409 71.25 28.10 10.78
C LEU A 409 72.41 28.73 10.00
N SER A 410 72.11 29.67 9.10
CA SER A 410 73.13 30.44 8.37
C SER A 410 74.00 31.28 9.31
N ILE A 411 73.40 31.95 10.31
CA ILE A 411 74.13 32.72 11.33
C ILE A 411 74.99 31.80 12.20
N ALA A 412 74.46 30.65 12.62
CA ALA A 412 75.19 29.66 13.42
C ALA A 412 76.38 29.04 12.67
N ASN A 413 76.27 28.89 11.35
CA ASN A 413 77.39 28.44 10.49
C ASN A 413 78.43 29.54 10.24
N ASN A 414 78.02 30.81 10.19
CA ASN A 414 78.96 31.94 10.03
C ASN A 414 79.77 32.23 11.31
N SER A 415 79.22 32.00 12.51
CA SER A 415 79.94 32.22 13.78
C SER A 415 81.16 31.30 13.97
N THR A 416 81.17 30.15 13.30
CA THR A 416 82.34 29.24 13.29
C THR A 416 83.42 29.70 12.31
N GLN A 417 83.06 30.45 11.26
CA GLN A 417 84.02 31.03 10.31
C GLN A 417 84.73 32.27 10.88
N THR A 418 84.04 33.10 11.67
CA THR A 418 84.67 34.24 12.36
C THR A 418 85.68 33.80 13.41
N LEU A 419 85.46 32.64 14.04
CA LEU A 419 86.45 32.00 14.92
C LEU A 419 87.70 31.52 14.17
N LEU A 420 87.58 31.01 12.95
CA LEU A 420 88.72 30.63 12.10
C LEU A 420 89.54 31.84 11.65
N GLN A 421 88.91 33.00 11.45
CA GLN A 421 89.62 34.26 11.15
C GLN A 421 90.49 34.75 12.31
N LEU A 422 90.23 34.34 13.55
CA LEU A 422 91.04 34.70 14.72
C LEU A 422 92.36 33.93 14.80
N PHE A 423 92.47 32.81 14.07
CA PHE A 423 93.66 31.94 14.00
C PHE A 423 94.42 32.08 12.67
N ARG A 424 94.04 33.05 11.83
CA ARG A 424 94.83 33.53 10.69
C ARG A 424 95.45 34.86 11.06
#